data_AF-A0A8T3KN92-F1
#
_entry.id   AF-A0A8T3KN92-F1
#
_cell.length_a   1.000
_cell.length_b   1.000
_cell.length_c   1.000
_cell.angle_alpha   90.00
_cell.angle_beta   90.00
_cell.angle_gamma   90.00
#
_symmetry.space_group_name_H-M   'P 1'
#
loop_
_entity.id
_entity.type
_entity.pdbx_description
1 polymer ?
#
loop_
_entity_poly.entity_id
_entity_poly.type
_entity_poly.pdbx_seq_one_letter_code
_entity_poly.pdbx_strand_id
1 'polypeptide(L)'
;MELSKWQAQVIKRGMKRSRMEDKEKENRIKPPLASPDVLQTKDFVFSSIKPLDRIGDSGVLLLAKLETDRTKRYLVKHAFCDCAANEFVYTKLAQAMDVKMPEAKLFQISDGEKRNYFKTEYILATRFLDLIDENPSYQIIREQALNWQDYFRYRAMYDMFIEGDSFEVLLASDRCIYRVDTTDAFPYHDHTLAMAGINIVIGSHNVKETIKQEMLSRSYDSCWQYRDFEETLKCW
;
A
#
# COMPACT_ATOMS: atom_id res chain seq x y z
N MET A 1 -3.00 -7.87 29.87
CA MET A 1 -1.71 -8.56 30.04
C MET A 1 -0.87 -8.24 28.81
N GLU A 2 0.16 -7.41 28.95
CA GLU A 2 1.03 -7.07 27.83
C GLU A 2 1.90 -8.26 27.45
N LEU A 3 1.98 -8.55 26.16
CA LEU A 3 2.86 -9.59 25.63
C LEU A 3 4.32 -9.10 25.75
N SER A 4 5.21 -9.97 26.22
CA SER A 4 6.65 -9.71 26.08
C SER A 4 7.03 -9.55 24.60
N LYS A 5 8.11 -8.80 24.34
CA LYS A 5 8.67 -8.64 22.98
C LYS A 5 8.91 -9.99 22.28
N TRP A 6 9.36 -10.98 23.02
CA TRP A 6 9.59 -12.34 22.49
C TRP A 6 8.27 -13.02 22.08
N GLN A 7 7.24 -12.99 22.93
CA GLN A 7 5.93 -13.55 22.60
C GLN A 7 5.32 -12.88 21.35
N ALA A 8 5.40 -11.55 21.28
CA ALA A 8 4.93 -10.80 20.12
C ALA A 8 5.65 -11.19 18.82
N GLN A 9 6.97 -11.42 18.87
CA GLN A 9 7.76 -11.88 17.73
C GLN A 9 7.39 -13.31 17.30
N VAL A 10 7.18 -14.22 18.26
CA VAL A 10 6.76 -15.60 17.98
C VAL A 10 5.40 -15.60 17.29
N ILE A 11 4.43 -14.84 17.80
CA ILE A 11 3.10 -14.71 17.20
C ILE A 11 3.20 -14.14 15.78
N LYS A 12 3.95 -13.05 15.58
CA LYS A 12 4.14 -12.43 14.25
C LYS A 12 4.72 -13.41 13.23
N ARG A 13 5.69 -14.23 13.63
CA ARG A 13 6.27 -15.28 12.76
C ARG A 13 5.26 -16.39 12.46
N GLY A 14 4.50 -16.83 13.46
CA GLY A 14 3.44 -17.82 13.31
C GLY A 14 2.37 -17.35 12.32
N MET A 15 1.85 -16.13 12.49
CA MET A 15 0.85 -15.54 11.59
C MET A 15 1.38 -15.41 10.16
N LYS A 16 2.66 -14.99 9.97
CA LYS A 16 3.27 -14.95 8.64
C LYS A 16 3.29 -16.34 8.01
N ARG A 17 3.72 -17.36 8.75
CA ARG A 17 3.75 -18.75 8.25
C ARG A 17 2.37 -19.22 7.81
N SER A 18 1.37 -19.07 8.66
CA SER A 18 -0.01 -19.48 8.35
C SER A 18 -0.56 -18.79 7.10
N ARG A 19 -0.25 -17.50 6.88
CA ARG A 19 -0.61 -16.80 5.65
C ARG A 19 0.05 -17.39 4.41
N MET A 20 1.34 -17.70 4.47
CA MET A 20 2.06 -18.28 3.33
C MET A 20 1.58 -19.70 3.01
N GLU A 21 1.32 -20.53 4.03
CA GLU A 21 0.80 -21.90 3.87
C GLU A 21 -0.59 -21.92 3.23
N ASP A 22 -1.50 -21.06 3.71
CA ASP A 22 -2.85 -20.95 3.14
C ASP A 22 -2.81 -20.45 1.69
N LYS A 23 -1.98 -19.45 1.42
CA LYS A 23 -1.73 -18.94 0.06
C LYS A 23 -1.21 -20.02 -0.88
N GLU A 24 -0.22 -20.81 -0.47
CA GLU A 24 0.29 -21.94 -1.27
C GLU A 24 -0.83 -22.92 -1.60
N LYS A 25 -1.70 -23.23 -0.62
CA LYS A 25 -2.87 -24.10 -0.82
C LYS A 25 -3.86 -23.51 -1.83
N GLU A 26 -4.19 -22.22 -1.73
CA GLU A 26 -5.14 -21.55 -2.62
C GLU A 26 -4.62 -21.35 -4.04
N ASN A 27 -3.33 -21.10 -4.19
CA ASN A 27 -2.72 -20.79 -5.48
C ASN A 27 -2.17 -22.03 -6.19
N ARG A 28 -2.13 -23.21 -5.54
CA ARG A 28 -1.61 -24.47 -6.10
C ARG A 28 -2.16 -24.86 -7.47
N ILE A 29 -3.42 -24.51 -7.77
CA ILE A 29 -4.07 -24.82 -9.05
C ILE A 29 -4.18 -23.61 -9.98
N LYS A 30 -3.77 -22.42 -9.52
CA LYS A 30 -3.83 -21.19 -10.31
C LYS A 30 -2.56 -21.09 -11.17
N PRO A 31 -2.66 -20.55 -12.39
CA PRO A 31 -1.47 -20.27 -13.19
C PRO A 31 -0.57 -19.26 -12.45
N PRO A 32 0.74 -19.23 -12.75
CA PRO A 32 1.62 -18.16 -12.28
C PRO A 32 1.03 -16.79 -12.63
N LEU A 33 1.12 -15.85 -11.69
CA LEU A 33 0.62 -14.50 -11.89
C LEU A 33 1.51 -13.77 -12.92
N ALA A 34 1.04 -13.71 -14.16
CA ALA A 34 1.72 -13.03 -15.25
C ALA A 34 1.06 -11.65 -15.48
N SER A 35 1.68 -10.61 -14.95
CA SER A 35 1.23 -9.22 -15.15
C SER A 35 2.44 -8.30 -15.23
N PRO A 36 2.43 -7.25 -16.08
CA PRO A 36 3.47 -6.22 -16.08
C PRO A 36 3.55 -5.45 -14.76
N ASP A 37 2.55 -5.60 -13.89
CA ASP A 37 2.52 -4.99 -12.56
C ASP A 37 3.16 -5.85 -11.46
N VAL A 38 3.62 -7.05 -11.80
CA VAL A 38 4.24 -7.97 -10.84
C VAL A 38 5.72 -8.10 -11.14
N LEU A 39 6.54 -7.92 -10.10
CA LEU A 39 7.99 -8.01 -10.16
C LEU A 39 8.47 -9.04 -9.12
N GLN A 40 9.67 -9.58 -9.32
CA GLN A 40 10.23 -10.63 -8.45
C GLN A 40 11.29 -10.04 -7.51
N THR A 41 11.21 -10.31 -6.21
CA THR A 41 12.17 -9.75 -5.24
C THR A 41 13.62 -10.16 -5.49
N LYS A 42 13.87 -11.28 -6.18
CA LYS A 42 15.23 -11.74 -6.53
C LYS A 42 15.93 -10.83 -7.53
N ASP A 43 15.19 -10.07 -8.35
CA ASP A 43 15.76 -9.25 -9.42
C ASP A 43 16.24 -7.86 -8.90
N PHE A 44 16.08 -7.61 -7.60
CA PHE A 44 16.30 -6.30 -6.98
C PHE A 44 17.23 -6.36 -5.77
N VAL A 45 18.06 -5.32 -5.67
CA VAL A 45 18.80 -5.02 -4.43
C VAL A 45 18.02 -4.00 -3.62
N PHE A 46 17.94 -4.22 -2.32
CA PHE A 46 17.17 -3.40 -1.39
C PHE A 46 18.11 -2.76 -0.38
N SER A 47 17.94 -1.46 -0.18
CA SER A 47 18.62 -0.70 0.87
C SER A 47 17.59 0.04 1.71
N SER A 48 17.75 0.05 3.03
CA SER A 48 16.92 0.89 3.89
C SER A 48 17.16 2.36 3.58
N ILE A 49 16.07 3.14 3.57
CA ILE A 49 16.12 4.59 3.49
C ILE A 49 15.28 5.18 4.63
N LYS A 50 15.61 6.42 4.99
CA LYS A 50 14.86 7.22 5.96
C LYS A 50 14.65 8.61 5.36
N PRO A 51 13.58 8.82 4.58
CA PRO A 51 13.21 10.16 4.17
C PRO A 51 13.10 11.04 5.42
N LEU A 52 13.80 12.18 5.41
CA LEU A 52 13.83 13.14 6.51
C LEU A 52 14.29 12.59 7.87
N ASP A 53 15.07 11.50 7.87
CA ASP A 53 15.50 10.79 9.08
C ASP A 53 14.33 10.30 9.96
N ARG A 54 13.13 10.16 9.38
CA ARG A 54 11.92 9.69 10.06
C ARG A 54 11.62 8.23 9.72
N ILE A 55 10.95 7.56 10.65
CA ILE A 55 10.23 6.30 10.40
C ILE A 55 8.76 6.67 10.49
N GLY A 56 8.08 6.69 9.35
CA GLY A 56 6.63 6.95 9.29
C GLY A 56 5.84 5.71 9.74
N ASP A 57 4.51 5.86 9.77
CA ASP A 57 3.60 4.80 10.23
C ASP A 57 3.57 3.60 9.29
N SER A 58 3.97 3.79 8.02
CA SER A 58 4.25 2.73 7.05
C SER A 58 5.46 1.83 7.42
N GLY A 59 6.19 2.16 8.50
CA GLY A 59 7.38 1.44 8.96
C GLY A 59 8.65 1.83 8.20
N VAL A 60 9.67 0.97 8.25
CA VAL A 60 10.93 1.22 7.54
C VAL A 60 10.69 1.15 6.03
N LEU A 61 11.06 2.21 5.33
CA LEU A 61 11.02 2.27 3.87
C LEU A 61 12.29 1.64 3.29
N LEU A 62 12.14 0.99 2.14
CA LEU A 62 13.25 0.45 1.37
C LEU A 62 13.31 1.13 0.00
N LEU A 63 14.53 1.31 -0.49
CA LEU A 63 14.81 1.62 -1.89
C LEU A 63 15.20 0.32 -2.59
N ALA A 64 14.40 -0.11 -3.54
CA ALA A 64 14.71 -1.22 -4.43
C ALA A 64 15.30 -0.69 -5.74
N LYS A 65 16.39 -1.29 -6.19
CA LYS A 65 17.04 -0.99 -7.47
C LYS A 65 17.14 -2.26 -8.29
N LEU A 66 16.61 -2.25 -9.52
CA LEU A 66 16.71 -3.40 -10.42
C LEU A 66 18.18 -3.74 -10.67
N GLU A 67 18.55 -5.01 -10.61
CA GLU A 67 19.95 -5.43 -10.74
C GLU A 67 20.56 -5.11 -12.09
N THR A 68 19.79 -5.35 -13.16
CA THR A 68 20.21 -5.12 -14.54
C THR A 68 20.19 -3.66 -14.96
N ASP A 69 19.47 -2.81 -14.23
CA ASP A 69 19.35 -1.38 -14.51
C ASP A 69 19.05 -0.58 -13.23
N ARG A 70 20.10 0.00 -12.65
CA ARG A 70 20.02 0.73 -11.39
C ARG A 70 19.25 2.06 -11.49
N THR A 71 18.90 2.51 -12.69
CA THR A 71 18.07 3.71 -12.88
C THR A 71 16.60 3.42 -12.53
N LYS A 72 16.16 2.17 -12.68
CA LYS A 72 14.84 1.70 -12.24
C LYS A 72 14.85 1.50 -10.73
N ARG A 73 14.27 2.49 -10.06
CA ARG A 73 14.22 2.60 -8.60
C ARG A 73 12.78 2.60 -8.12
N TYR A 74 12.52 1.87 -7.04
CA TYR A 74 11.21 1.82 -6.40
C TYR A 74 11.34 2.11 -4.90
N LEU A 75 10.42 2.92 -4.39
CA LEU A 75 10.14 3.05 -2.97
C LEU A 75 9.27 1.86 -2.54
N VAL A 76 9.66 1.16 -1.49
CA VAL A 76 9.05 -0.10 -1.08
C VAL A 76 8.50 -0.01 0.34
N LYS A 77 7.20 -0.27 0.47
CA LYS A 77 6.48 -0.39 1.76
C LYS A 77 6.20 -1.86 2.03
N HIS A 78 6.77 -2.39 3.12
CA HIS A 78 6.78 -3.84 3.37
C HIS A 78 6.28 -4.26 4.75
N ALA A 79 6.01 -3.31 5.63
CA ALA A 79 5.72 -3.58 7.03
C ALA A 79 4.25 -3.96 7.28
N PHE A 80 3.33 -3.57 6.38
CA PHE A 80 1.89 -3.73 6.53
C PHE A 80 1.21 -4.26 5.26
N CYS A 81 0.08 -4.94 5.45
CA CYS A 81 -0.67 -5.64 4.40
C CYS A 81 -1.51 -4.68 3.56
N ASP A 82 -2.05 -3.64 4.19
CA ASP A 82 -2.82 -2.56 3.56
C ASP A 82 -1.97 -1.75 2.58
N CYS A 83 -0.67 -1.53 2.83
CA CYS A 83 0.19 -0.86 1.84
C CYS A 83 0.14 -1.58 0.48
N ALA A 84 0.25 -2.91 0.46
CA ALA A 84 0.22 -3.69 -0.78
C ALA A 84 -1.18 -3.81 -1.39
N ALA A 85 -2.24 -3.75 -0.57
CA ALA A 85 -3.62 -3.86 -1.04
C ALA A 85 -4.17 -2.50 -1.46
N ASN A 86 -4.26 -1.56 -0.52
CA ASN A 86 -4.96 -0.29 -0.67
C ASN A 86 -4.19 0.64 -1.60
N GLU A 87 -2.90 0.90 -1.35
CA GLU A 87 -2.14 1.86 -2.16
C GLU A 87 -1.89 1.36 -3.59
N PHE A 88 -1.76 0.03 -3.80
CA PHE A 88 -1.71 -0.53 -5.14
C PHE A 88 -3.04 -0.34 -5.88
N VAL A 89 -4.17 -0.73 -5.28
CA VAL A 89 -5.50 -0.62 -5.90
C VAL A 89 -5.86 0.84 -6.15
N TYR A 90 -5.63 1.71 -5.18
CA TYR A 90 -5.82 3.16 -5.30
C TYR A 90 -5.07 3.69 -6.51
N THR A 91 -3.77 3.38 -6.60
CA THR A 91 -2.92 3.84 -7.70
C THR A 91 -3.47 3.39 -9.05
N LYS A 92 -3.91 2.13 -9.17
CA LYS A 92 -4.48 1.61 -10.42
C LYS A 92 -5.81 2.26 -10.79
N LEU A 93 -6.67 2.53 -9.82
CA LEU A 93 -7.93 3.25 -10.05
C LEU A 93 -7.67 4.71 -10.47
N ALA A 94 -6.79 5.43 -9.77
CA ALA A 94 -6.42 6.79 -10.10
C ALA A 94 -5.80 6.89 -11.51
N GLN A 95 -4.92 5.95 -11.88
CA GLN A 95 -4.37 5.87 -13.24
C GLN A 95 -5.44 5.57 -14.29
N ALA A 96 -6.42 4.72 -13.99
CA ALA A 96 -7.55 4.45 -14.87
C ALA A 96 -8.48 5.67 -15.04
N MET A 97 -8.47 6.60 -14.07
CA MET A 97 -9.16 7.90 -14.14
C MET A 97 -8.32 8.99 -14.81
N ASP A 98 -7.21 8.63 -15.47
CA ASP A 98 -6.29 9.56 -16.14
C ASP A 98 -5.65 10.58 -15.19
N VAL A 99 -5.34 10.14 -13.96
CA VAL A 99 -4.63 10.93 -12.96
C VAL A 99 -3.20 10.38 -12.77
N LYS A 100 -2.24 11.31 -12.68
CA LYS A 100 -0.81 10.97 -12.70
C LYS A 100 -0.30 10.47 -11.34
N MET A 101 -0.23 9.15 -11.17
CA MET A 101 0.34 8.51 -9.97
C MET A 101 1.79 8.04 -10.20
N PRO A 102 2.60 7.87 -9.12
CA PRO A 102 3.82 7.06 -9.20
C PRO A 102 3.43 5.66 -9.67
N GLU A 103 4.21 5.05 -10.58
CA GLU A 103 3.88 3.71 -11.04
C GLU A 103 3.92 2.72 -9.86
N ALA A 104 2.80 2.07 -9.55
CA ALA A 104 2.74 1.03 -8.53
C ALA A 104 2.90 -0.37 -9.14
N LYS A 105 3.71 -1.18 -8.45
CA LYS A 105 4.01 -2.58 -8.72
C LYS A 105 3.83 -3.40 -7.45
N LEU A 106 3.56 -4.69 -7.62
CA LEU A 106 3.59 -5.68 -6.55
C LEU A 106 4.86 -6.52 -6.70
N PHE A 107 5.74 -6.42 -5.71
CA PHE A 107 6.87 -7.33 -5.60
C PHE A 107 6.37 -8.64 -5.00
N GLN A 108 6.40 -9.71 -5.78
CA GLN A 108 6.18 -11.06 -5.31
C GLN A 108 7.48 -11.61 -4.71
N ILE A 109 7.39 -12.13 -3.48
CA ILE A 109 8.50 -12.84 -2.85
C ILE A 109 8.92 -14.02 -3.74
N SER A 110 10.18 -14.03 -4.15
CA SER A 110 10.77 -15.11 -4.94
C SER A 110 11.12 -16.33 -4.10
N ASP A 111 11.21 -17.49 -4.76
CA ASP A 111 11.67 -18.73 -4.13
C ASP A 111 13.07 -18.55 -3.51
N GLY A 112 13.25 -19.09 -2.29
CA GLY A 112 14.51 -18.99 -1.55
C GLY A 112 14.79 -17.62 -0.92
N GLU A 113 13.81 -16.71 -0.89
CA GLU A 113 13.90 -15.43 -0.19
C GLU A 113 14.32 -15.61 1.28
N LYS A 114 15.46 -15.03 1.65
CA LYS A 114 16.03 -15.11 3.01
C LYS A 114 15.67 -13.90 3.86
N ARG A 115 15.23 -12.78 3.25
CA ARG A 115 14.85 -11.56 3.96
C ARG A 115 13.59 -11.79 4.78
N ASN A 116 13.73 -11.69 6.10
CA ASN A 116 12.64 -12.00 7.03
C ASN A 116 11.68 -10.82 7.28
N TYR A 117 12.00 -9.63 6.78
CA TYR A 117 11.25 -8.40 7.05
C TYR A 117 10.01 -8.18 6.16
N PHE A 118 9.87 -8.92 5.05
CA PHE A 118 8.64 -8.89 4.25
C PHE A 118 7.50 -9.60 4.98
N LYS A 119 6.38 -8.90 5.23
CA LYS A 119 5.26 -9.44 6.04
C LYS A 119 4.28 -10.30 5.22
N THR A 120 4.14 -9.98 3.94
CA THR A 120 3.16 -10.53 2.98
C THR A 120 3.87 -11.10 1.76
N GLU A 121 3.17 -11.90 0.94
CA GLU A 121 3.69 -12.38 -0.34
C GLU A 121 3.97 -11.24 -1.31
N TYR A 122 3.04 -10.28 -1.37
CA TYR A 122 3.12 -9.12 -2.23
C TYR A 122 3.49 -7.90 -1.41
N ILE A 123 4.45 -7.15 -1.90
CA ILE A 123 4.98 -5.94 -1.27
C ILE A 123 4.74 -4.78 -2.24
N LEU A 124 4.25 -3.65 -1.73
CA LEU A 124 4.08 -2.47 -2.56
C LEU A 124 5.44 -1.92 -2.97
N ALA A 125 5.58 -1.63 -4.27
CA ALA A 125 6.69 -0.89 -4.82
C ALA A 125 6.15 0.24 -5.70
N THR A 126 6.38 1.50 -5.32
CA THR A 126 6.03 2.67 -6.13
C THR A 126 7.29 3.23 -6.79
N ARG A 127 7.20 3.73 -8.02
CA ARG A 127 8.36 4.34 -8.70
C ARG A 127 8.95 5.42 -7.80
N PHE A 128 10.25 5.33 -7.54
CA PHE A 128 10.95 6.33 -6.76
C PHE A 128 10.98 7.65 -7.53
N LEU A 129 10.56 8.72 -6.87
CA LEU A 129 10.52 10.07 -7.44
C LEU A 129 11.72 10.87 -6.92
N ASP A 130 12.42 11.55 -7.83
CA ASP A 130 13.34 12.61 -7.44
C ASP A 130 12.50 13.88 -7.25
N LEU A 131 12.57 14.50 -6.07
CA LEU A 131 11.65 15.57 -5.66
C LEU A 131 12.25 16.96 -5.88
N ILE A 132 11.38 17.91 -6.22
CA ILE A 132 11.65 19.35 -6.09
C ILE A 132 11.23 19.81 -4.70
N ASP A 133 10.03 19.41 -4.29
CA ASP A 133 9.43 19.72 -3.00
C ASP A 133 8.61 18.53 -2.52
N GLU A 134 8.85 18.12 -1.28
CA GLU A 134 8.17 16.99 -0.63
C GLU A 134 6.88 17.39 0.09
N ASN A 135 6.64 18.68 0.30
CA ASN A 135 5.40 19.19 0.88
C ASN A 135 5.06 20.58 0.31
N PRO A 136 4.85 20.69 -1.02
CA PRO A 136 4.57 21.96 -1.67
C PRO A 136 3.23 22.55 -1.20
N SER A 137 3.23 23.85 -0.94
CA SER A 137 1.98 24.59 -0.75
C SER A 137 1.14 24.61 -2.03
N TYR A 138 -0.17 24.82 -1.92
CA TYR A 138 -1.02 24.94 -3.12
C TYR A 138 -0.56 26.06 -4.06
N GLN A 139 -0.01 27.16 -3.52
CA GLN A 139 0.57 28.23 -4.36
C GLN A 139 1.74 27.71 -5.19
N ILE A 140 2.67 26.96 -4.59
CA ILE A 140 3.81 26.34 -5.29
C ILE A 140 3.29 25.38 -6.37
N ILE A 141 2.31 24.54 -6.03
CA ILE A 141 1.68 23.62 -6.98
C ILE A 141 1.09 24.40 -8.16
N ARG A 142 0.31 25.45 -7.90
CA ARG A 142 -0.39 26.22 -8.92
C ARG A 142 0.54 26.94 -9.89
N GLU A 143 1.67 27.41 -9.39
CA GLU A 143 2.67 28.19 -10.14
C GLU A 143 3.67 27.30 -10.89
N GLN A 144 4.05 26.14 -10.34
CA GLN A 144 5.18 25.34 -10.86
C GLN A 144 4.77 24.01 -11.50
N ALA A 145 3.67 23.39 -11.06
CA ALA A 145 3.29 22.06 -11.52
C ALA A 145 2.57 22.10 -12.88
N LEU A 146 3.02 21.25 -13.80
CA LEU A 146 2.43 21.10 -15.13
C LEU A 146 1.00 20.52 -15.08
N ASN A 147 0.71 19.71 -14.07
CA ASN A 147 -0.59 19.06 -13.83
C ASN A 147 -1.25 19.57 -12.53
N TRP A 148 -1.12 20.85 -12.22
CA TRP A 148 -1.68 21.43 -10.98
C TRP A 148 -3.19 21.16 -10.79
N GLN A 149 -3.96 20.99 -11.88
CA GLN A 149 -5.38 20.64 -11.79
C GLN A 149 -5.64 19.27 -11.15
N ASP A 150 -4.69 18.34 -11.23
CA ASP A 150 -4.81 17.03 -10.58
C ASP A 150 -4.94 17.16 -9.06
N TYR A 151 -4.54 18.29 -8.47
CA TYR A 151 -4.74 18.56 -7.04
C TYR A 151 -6.21 18.38 -6.61
N PHE A 152 -7.15 18.93 -7.39
CA PHE A 152 -8.58 18.80 -7.08
C PHE A 152 -9.10 17.39 -7.34
N ARG A 153 -8.53 16.68 -8.32
CA ARG A 153 -8.85 15.28 -8.59
C ARG A 153 -8.37 14.38 -7.44
N TYR A 154 -7.18 14.63 -6.91
CA TYR A 154 -6.69 13.95 -5.71
C TYR A 154 -7.58 14.22 -4.50
N ARG A 155 -8.01 15.46 -4.29
CA ARG A 155 -8.97 15.78 -3.21
C ARG A 155 -10.27 15.02 -3.36
N ALA A 156 -10.84 15.00 -4.57
CA ALA A 156 -12.06 14.25 -4.82
C ALA A 156 -11.87 12.74 -4.59
N MET A 157 -10.73 12.19 -5.03
CA MET A 157 -10.40 10.78 -4.81
C MET A 157 -10.14 10.45 -3.32
N TYR A 158 -9.56 11.38 -2.57
CA TYR A 158 -9.33 11.23 -1.13
C TYR A 158 -10.63 10.97 -0.39
N ASP A 159 -11.65 11.79 -0.65
CA ASP A 159 -12.96 11.60 -0.05
C ASP A 159 -13.68 10.38 -0.64
N MET A 160 -13.61 10.18 -1.96
CA MET A 160 -14.26 9.06 -2.67
C MET A 160 -13.74 7.70 -2.18
N PHE A 161 -12.46 7.60 -1.84
CA PHE A 161 -11.84 6.39 -1.32
C PHE A 161 -11.78 6.35 0.21
N ILE A 162 -12.43 7.30 0.90
CA ILE A 162 -12.56 7.34 2.36
C ILE A 162 -11.19 7.33 3.04
N GLU A 163 -10.25 8.11 2.51
CA GLU A 163 -8.92 8.22 3.11
C GLU A 163 -9.02 8.85 4.51
N GLY A 164 -8.43 8.19 5.51
CA GLY A 164 -8.47 8.64 6.91
C GLY A 164 -7.20 9.34 7.41
N ASP A 165 -6.11 9.29 6.63
CA ASP A 165 -4.80 9.86 7.00
C ASP A 165 -4.53 11.20 6.30
N SER A 166 -3.38 11.82 6.52
CA SER A 166 -3.07 13.13 5.96
C SER A 166 -3.07 13.15 4.42
N PHE A 167 -3.49 14.28 3.84
CA PHE A 167 -3.44 14.51 2.40
C PHE A 167 -2.04 14.95 1.97
N GLU A 168 -1.29 14.02 1.38
CA GLU A 168 0.09 14.22 0.93
C GLU A 168 0.20 14.29 -0.60
N VAL A 169 0.78 15.37 -1.10
CA VAL A 169 1.08 15.56 -2.52
C VAL A 169 2.51 16.03 -2.63
N LEU A 170 3.30 15.41 -3.51
CA LEU A 170 4.70 15.75 -3.76
C LEU A 170 4.83 16.49 -5.10
N LEU A 171 5.80 17.39 -5.24
CA LEU A 171 6.22 17.97 -6.52
C LEU A 171 7.55 17.32 -6.95
N ALA A 172 7.52 16.58 -8.06
CA ALA A 172 8.69 15.86 -8.57
C ALA A 172 9.49 16.68 -9.59
N SER A 173 10.72 16.22 -9.89
CA SER A 173 11.66 16.83 -10.83
C SER A 173 11.16 16.92 -12.28
N ASP A 174 10.16 16.12 -12.66
CA ASP A 174 9.46 16.25 -13.93
C ASP A 174 8.42 17.38 -13.95
N ARG A 175 8.38 18.19 -12.88
CA ARG A 175 7.42 19.28 -12.63
C ARG A 175 5.97 18.81 -12.60
N CYS A 176 5.72 17.55 -12.23
CA CYS A 176 4.38 17.08 -11.94
C CYS A 176 4.17 16.85 -10.45
N ILE A 177 2.91 17.01 -10.02
CA ILE A 177 2.45 16.58 -8.72
C ILE A 177 1.97 15.14 -8.73
N TYR A 178 2.22 14.45 -7.61
CA TYR A 178 1.85 13.05 -7.39
C TYR A 178 1.22 12.90 -6.01
N ARG A 179 0.07 12.22 -5.92
CA ARG A 179 -0.48 11.71 -4.65
C ARG A 179 0.32 10.48 -4.22
N VAL A 180 0.62 10.39 -2.93
CA VAL A 180 1.39 9.31 -2.30
C VAL A 180 0.79 8.94 -0.94
N ASP A 181 1.17 7.81 -0.37
CA ASP A 181 0.69 7.38 0.95
C ASP A 181 -0.83 7.36 1.08
N THR A 182 -1.44 6.52 0.25
CA THR A 182 -2.89 6.26 0.26
C THR A 182 -3.17 4.93 0.97
N THR A 183 -2.38 4.62 2.00
CA THR A 183 -2.46 3.34 2.74
C THR A 183 -3.80 3.20 3.46
N ASP A 184 -4.26 4.31 4.05
CA ASP A 184 -5.53 4.39 4.78
C ASP A 184 -6.74 4.68 3.87
N ALA A 185 -6.61 4.38 2.58
CA ALA A 185 -7.74 4.36 1.66
C ALA A 185 -8.53 3.05 1.81
N PHE A 186 -9.82 3.11 1.51
CA PHE A 186 -10.79 2.00 1.61
C PHE A 186 -11.07 1.57 3.06
N PRO A 187 -12.20 0.92 3.32
CA PRO A 187 -12.64 0.68 4.70
C PRO A 187 -11.95 -0.52 5.38
N TYR A 188 -10.91 -1.10 4.76
CA TYR A 188 -10.19 -2.27 5.28
C TYR A 188 -8.72 -1.94 5.57
N HIS A 189 -8.37 -1.94 6.86
CA HIS A 189 -7.04 -1.61 7.35
C HIS A 189 -6.17 -2.88 7.55
N ASP A 190 -4.89 -2.72 7.89
CA ASP A 190 -3.91 -3.81 8.07
C ASP A 190 -4.43 -4.99 8.89
N HIS A 191 -5.14 -4.75 9.99
CA HIS A 191 -5.63 -5.82 10.86
C HIS A 191 -6.57 -6.78 10.10
N THR A 192 -7.60 -6.27 9.45
CA THR A 192 -8.58 -7.07 8.70
C THR A 192 -7.89 -7.84 7.58
N LEU A 193 -7.03 -7.16 6.81
CA LEU A 193 -6.29 -7.78 5.71
C LEU A 193 -5.28 -8.84 6.19
N ALA A 194 -4.61 -8.60 7.33
CA ALA A 194 -3.67 -9.54 7.92
C ALA A 194 -4.37 -10.80 8.44
N MET A 195 -5.61 -10.68 8.91
CA MET A 195 -6.43 -11.79 9.40
C MET A 195 -7.11 -12.58 8.26
N ALA A 196 -7.41 -11.93 7.13
CA ALA A 196 -8.00 -12.57 5.95
C ALA A 196 -7.14 -13.70 5.34
N GLY A 197 -5.84 -13.73 5.63
CA GLY A 197 -4.94 -14.81 5.23
C GLY A 197 -4.73 -15.90 6.28
N ILE A 198 -5.37 -15.84 7.45
CA ILE A 198 -5.13 -16.78 8.55
C ILE A 198 -6.17 -17.89 8.54
N ASN A 199 -5.84 -19.00 7.90
CA ASN A 199 -6.70 -20.18 7.83
C ASN A 199 -6.50 -21.10 9.05
N ILE A 200 -6.88 -20.61 10.24
CA ILE A 200 -6.81 -21.36 11.50
C ILE A 200 -8.24 -21.57 12.02
N VAL A 201 -8.51 -22.77 12.53
CA VAL A 201 -9.75 -23.11 13.22
C VAL A 201 -9.56 -22.96 14.73
N ILE A 202 -10.41 -22.17 15.37
CA ILE A 202 -10.46 -21.96 16.83
C ILE A 202 -11.85 -22.38 17.31
N GLY A 203 -11.93 -23.51 18.03
CA GLY A 203 -13.22 -24.13 18.36
C GLY A 203 -13.97 -24.53 17.09
N SER A 204 -15.15 -23.98 16.87
CA SER A 204 -15.98 -24.18 15.68
C SER A 204 -15.82 -23.10 14.59
N HIS A 205 -14.95 -22.10 14.80
CA HIS A 205 -14.84 -20.94 13.91
C HIS A 205 -13.54 -20.97 13.11
N ASN A 206 -13.62 -20.72 11.81
CA ASN A 206 -12.46 -20.49 10.96
C ASN A 206 -12.21 -18.99 10.83
N VAL A 207 -11.04 -18.52 11.24
CA VAL A 207 -10.71 -17.08 11.28
C VAL A 207 -10.88 -16.42 9.91
N LYS A 208 -10.29 -17.03 8.86
CA LYS A 208 -10.37 -16.52 7.49
C LYS A 208 -11.81 -16.43 6.99
N GLU A 209 -12.61 -17.47 7.20
CA GLU A 209 -13.99 -17.49 6.72
C GLU A 209 -14.83 -16.43 7.44
N THR A 210 -14.64 -16.25 8.76
CA THR A 210 -15.31 -15.18 9.52
C THR A 210 -14.98 -13.80 8.94
N ILE A 211 -13.69 -13.49 8.73
CA ILE A 211 -13.27 -12.20 8.16
C ILE A 211 -13.82 -12.02 6.74
N LYS A 212 -13.80 -13.08 5.93
CA LYS A 212 -14.37 -13.02 4.57
C LYS A 212 -15.87 -12.70 4.59
N GLN A 213 -16.63 -13.33 5.47
CA GLN A 213 -18.06 -13.04 5.61
C GLN A 213 -18.29 -11.61 6.12
N GLU A 214 -17.50 -11.14 7.08
CA GLU A 214 -17.53 -9.75 7.54
C GLU A 214 -17.30 -8.78 6.38
N MET A 215 -16.24 -9.00 5.59
CA MET A 215 -15.92 -8.18 4.42
C MET A 215 -17.06 -8.17 3.40
N LEU A 216 -17.64 -9.34 3.07
CA LEU A 216 -18.73 -9.46 2.10
C LEU A 216 -20.08 -8.90 2.60
N SER A 217 -20.29 -8.92 3.92
CA SER A 217 -21.53 -8.45 4.56
C SER A 217 -21.57 -6.92 4.77
N ARG A 218 -20.43 -6.25 4.61
CA ARG A 218 -20.35 -4.80 4.76
C ARG A 218 -21.19 -4.14 3.67
N SER A 219 -22.24 -3.42 4.07
CA SER A 219 -23.16 -2.83 3.10
C SER A 219 -22.45 -1.76 2.27
N TYR A 220 -22.77 -1.69 0.98
CA TYR A 220 -22.31 -0.62 0.11
C TYR A 220 -22.55 0.75 0.74
N ASP A 221 -23.73 0.95 1.33
CA ASP A 221 -24.10 2.19 1.98
C ASP A 221 -23.17 2.52 3.16
N SER A 222 -22.71 1.54 3.96
CA SER A 222 -21.75 1.76 5.05
C SER A 222 -20.35 2.16 4.58
N CYS A 223 -20.02 1.89 3.32
CA CYS A 223 -18.78 2.31 2.68
C CYS A 223 -18.91 3.71 2.03
N TRP A 224 -20.12 4.25 1.89
CA TRP A 224 -20.33 5.55 1.25
C TRP A 224 -21.24 6.45 2.08
N GLN A 225 -21.34 6.25 3.42
CA GLN A 225 -22.02 7.18 4.32
C GLN A 225 -21.20 8.46 4.44
N TYR A 226 -21.37 9.25 3.39
CA TYR A 226 -20.84 10.55 3.14
C TYR A 226 -21.35 11.51 4.20
N ARG A 227 -20.46 11.96 5.09
CA ARG A 227 -20.79 13.07 5.99
C ARG A 227 -20.25 14.41 5.53
N ASP A 228 -19.23 14.45 4.68
CA ASP A 228 -18.45 15.70 4.60
C ASP A 228 -17.97 16.18 3.23
N PHE A 229 -18.08 15.50 2.07
CA PHE A 229 -17.46 16.10 0.86
C PHE A 229 -18.12 17.39 0.39
N GLU A 230 -19.43 17.60 0.63
CA GLU A 230 -20.02 18.93 0.43
C GLU A 230 -19.44 19.98 1.39
N GLU A 231 -19.08 19.63 2.62
CA GLU A 231 -18.42 20.53 3.58
C GLU A 231 -16.94 20.73 3.23
N THR A 232 -16.24 19.67 2.82
CA THR A 232 -14.86 19.72 2.30
C THR A 232 -14.77 20.69 1.13
N LEU A 233 -15.72 20.67 0.20
CA LEU A 233 -15.75 21.62 -0.92
C LEU A 233 -16.03 23.08 -0.51
N LYS A 234 -16.66 23.34 0.64
CA LYS A 234 -16.96 24.71 1.12
C LYS A 234 -15.77 25.38 1.81
N CYS A 235 -14.76 24.61 2.24
CA CYS A 235 -13.62 25.10 2.98
C CYS A 235 -12.44 25.59 2.11
N TRP A 236 -12.56 25.57 0.77
CA TRP A 236 -11.45 25.90 -0.15
C TRP A 236 -11.85 26.85 -1.28
#